data_AF-A0A938LMY3-F1
#
_entry.id   AF-A0A938LMY3-F1
#
_cell.length_a   1.000
_cell.length_b   1.000
_cell.length_c   1.000
_cell.angle_alpha   90.00
_cell.angle_beta   90.00
_cell.angle_gamma   90.00
#
_symmetry.space_group_name_H-M   'P 1'
#
loop_
_entity.id
_entity.type
_entity.pdbx_description
1 polymer ?
#
loop_
_entity_poly.entity_id
_entity_poly.type
_entity_poly.pdbx_seq_one_letter_code
_entity_poly.pdbx_strand_id
1 'polypeptide(L)'
;MNKYRQMGIRIAISMGVGVLVAAIALAVAWRNIGGMSNIWPEQWATHRAIGTIEDIIQMHRATTKTLPKSLEDLRPVGVNWADLHWDESGKLLDGWKRPLVYSTDGTSCTIVSYGRDGQPGGIGIDSDLSSSLPSPETTKPTFVQFLFNPRARGIVATCLACGLGAFWVSMVTVTPSALHGWAIVALLVKLALTVLGALVASFFMSIFHIPNHH
;
A
#
# COMPACT_ATOMS: atom_id res chain seq x y z
N MET A 1 -3.95 15.11 -46.21
CA MET A 1 -3.17 14.16 -45.36
C MET A 1 -3.64 12.74 -45.71
N ASN A 2 -2.73 11.78 -45.96
CA ASN A 2 -3.11 10.41 -46.34
C ASN A 2 -3.93 9.72 -45.22
N LYS A 3 -5.00 8.99 -45.56
CA LYS A 3 -5.86 8.26 -44.60
C LYS A 3 -5.05 7.34 -43.67
N TYR A 4 -4.02 6.68 -44.21
CA TYR A 4 -3.11 5.85 -43.41
C TYR A 4 -2.30 6.66 -42.38
N ARG A 5 -1.88 7.87 -42.74
CA ARG A 5 -1.16 8.78 -41.83
C ARG A 5 -2.09 9.30 -40.71
N GLN A 6 -3.35 9.58 -41.03
CA GLN A 6 -4.36 9.94 -40.03
C GLN A 6 -4.65 8.80 -39.05
N MET A 7 -4.78 7.57 -39.54
CA MET A 7 -4.97 6.40 -38.69
C MET A 7 -3.76 6.15 -37.77
N GLY A 8 -2.53 6.23 -38.31
CA GLY A 8 -1.31 6.07 -37.51
C GLY A 8 -1.19 7.11 -36.39
N ILE A 9 -1.46 8.39 -36.69
CA ILE A 9 -1.45 9.46 -35.68
C ILE A 9 -2.51 9.21 -34.61
N ARG A 10 -3.72 8.77 -35.00
CA ARG A 10 -4.79 8.46 -34.05
C ARG A 10 -4.38 7.34 -33.11
N ILE A 11 -3.86 6.22 -33.62
CA ILE A 11 -3.39 5.09 -32.80
C ILE A 11 -2.31 5.56 -31.82
N ALA A 12 -1.34 6.36 -32.28
CA ALA A 12 -0.27 6.87 -31.42
C ALA A 12 -0.81 7.74 -30.28
N ILE A 13 -1.72 8.68 -30.58
CA ILE A 13 -2.37 9.53 -29.55
C ILE A 13 -3.16 8.66 -28.57
N SER A 14 -3.98 7.74 -29.07
CA SER A 14 -4.81 6.89 -28.22
C SER A 14 -3.99 5.96 -27.34
N MET A 15 -2.89 5.41 -27.86
CA MET A 15 -1.93 4.64 -27.07
C MET A 15 -1.32 5.49 -25.95
N GLY A 16 -0.89 6.70 -26.27
CA GLY A 16 -0.37 7.65 -25.27
C GLY A 16 -1.40 7.96 -24.17
N VAL A 17 -2.65 8.22 -24.55
CA VAL A 17 -3.75 8.47 -23.59
C VAL A 17 -3.99 7.24 -22.71
N GLY A 18 -4.09 6.05 -23.29
CA GLY A 18 -4.34 4.82 -22.53
C GLY A 18 -3.22 4.49 -21.53
N VAL A 19 -1.96 4.60 -21.96
CA VAL A 19 -0.80 4.40 -21.09
C VAL A 19 -0.75 5.45 -19.98
N LEU A 20 -1.01 6.72 -20.30
CA LEU A 20 -1.00 7.80 -19.31
C LEU A 20 -2.09 7.61 -18.25
N VAL A 21 -3.31 7.24 -18.66
CA VAL A 21 -4.42 6.96 -17.74
C VAL A 21 -4.10 5.78 -16.83
N ALA A 22 -3.58 4.68 -17.38
CA ALA A 22 -3.17 3.52 -16.59
C ALA A 22 -2.06 3.90 -15.58
N ALA A 23 -1.04 4.65 -16.02
CA ALA A 23 0.07 5.06 -15.18
C ALA A 23 -0.38 5.96 -14.01
N ILE A 24 -1.24 6.95 -14.29
CA ILE A 24 -1.80 7.82 -13.25
C ILE A 24 -2.66 6.99 -12.28
N ALA A 25 -3.54 6.13 -12.79
CA ALA A 25 -4.39 5.29 -11.96
C ALA A 25 -3.57 4.37 -11.04
N LEU A 26 -2.51 3.73 -11.57
CA LEU A 26 -1.58 2.91 -10.79
C LEU A 26 -0.84 3.71 -9.73
N ALA A 27 -0.37 4.92 -10.07
CA ALA A 27 0.34 5.78 -9.11
C ALA A 27 -0.57 6.24 -7.96
N VAL A 28 -1.81 6.62 -8.27
CA VAL A 28 -2.82 6.99 -7.26
C VAL A 28 -3.19 5.78 -6.40
N ALA A 29 -3.44 4.62 -7.02
CA ALA A 29 -3.74 3.39 -6.29
C ALA A 29 -2.61 3.01 -5.32
N TRP A 30 -1.36 3.01 -5.78
CA TRP A 30 -0.19 2.74 -4.95
C TRP A 30 -0.10 3.68 -3.74
N ARG A 31 -0.29 4.99 -3.94
CA ARG A 31 -0.25 5.98 -2.86
C ARG A 31 -1.38 5.78 -1.84
N ASN A 32 -2.57 5.38 -2.28
CA ASN A 32 -3.72 5.22 -1.40
C ASN A 32 -3.69 3.94 -0.57
N ILE A 33 -3.13 2.85 -1.10
CA ILE A 33 -3.14 1.54 -0.41
C ILE A 33 -1.90 1.27 0.45
N GLY A 34 -0.89 2.15 0.42
CA GLY A 34 0.39 1.94 1.08
C GLY A 34 0.28 1.65 2.59
N GLY A 35 -0.79 2.11 3.25
CA GLY A 35 -1.08 1.85 4.66
C GLY A 35 -2.26 0.90 4.93
N MET A 36 -2.81 0.24 3.92
CA MET A 36 -4.03 -0.56 4.09
C MET A 36 -3.69 -1.96 4.65
N SER A 37 -4.23 -2.29 5.82
CA SER A 37 -3.91 -3.53 6.56
C SER A 37 -4.32 -4.81 5.85
N ASN A 38 -5.38 -4.78 5.02
CA ASN A 38 -5.83 -5.94 4.22
C ASN A 38 -4.89 -6.28 3.05
N ILE A 39 -4.09 -5.32 2.56
CA ILE A 39 -3.12 -5.55 1.48
C ILE A 39 -1.79 -6.08 2.05
N TRP A 40 -1.42 -5.62 3.24
CA TRP A 40 -0.17 -5.95 3.95
C TRP A 40 -0.44 -6.49 5.36
N PRO A 41 -1.22 -7.59 5.52
CA PRO A 41 -1.66 -8.06 6.82
C PRO A 41 -0.50 -8.52 7.70
N GLU A 42 0.56 -9.08 7.11
CA GLU A 42 1.74 -9.54 7.85
C GLU A 42 2.50 -8.36 8.48
N GLN A 43 2.71 -7.29 7.71
CA GLN A 43 3.38 -6.08 8.20
C GLN A 43 2.55 -5.39 9.30
N TRP A 44 1.23 -5.26 9.08
CA TRP A 44 0.32 -4.67 10.06
C TRP A 44 0.21 -5.51 11.34
N ALA A 45 0.12 -6.84 11.22
CA ALA A 45 0.13 -7.74 12.36
C ALA A 45 1.42 -7.63 13.17
N THR A 46 2.57 -7.52 12.49
CA THR A 46 3.87 -7.32 13.15
C THR A 46 3.94 -5.99 13.89
N HIS A 47 3.48 -4.91 13.27
CA HIS A 47 3.46 -3.59 13.90
C HIS A 47 2.59 -3.59 15.18
N ARG A 48 1.40 -4.22 15.12
CA ARG A 48 0.56 -4.40 16.32
C ARG A 48 1.24 -5.26 17.37
N ALA A 49 1.84 -6.38 16.96
CA ALA A 49 2.51 -7.30 17.87
C ALA A 49 3.65 -6.62 18.62
N ILE A 50 4.49 -5.84 17.94
CA ILE A 50 5.58 -5.07 18.56
C ILE A 50 5.02 -4.13 19.63
N GLY A 51 3.98 -3.34 19.30
CA GLY A 51 3.35 -2.44 20.27
C GLY A 51 2.78 -3.17 21.49
N THR A 52 2.08 -4.29 21.27
CA THR A 52 1.58 -5.13 22.38
C THR A 52 2.71 -5.67 23.25
N ILE A 53 3.82 -6.10 22.67
CA ILE A 53 4.97 -6.61 23.44
C ILE A 53 5.64 -5.47 24.22
N GLU A 54 5.75 -4.27 23.65
CA GLU A 54 6.26 -3.09 24.36
C GLU A 54 5.42 -2.77 25.60
N ASP A 55 4.10 -2.77 25.48
CA ASP A 55 3.18 -2.54 26.60
C ASP A 55 3.40 -3.59 27.70
N ILE A 56 3.59 -4.85 27.31
CA ILE A 56 3.85 -5.95 28.24
C ILE A 56 5.20 -5.79 28.95
N ILE A 57 6.25 -5.40 28.22
CA ILE A 57 7.57 -5.13 28.81
C ILE A 57 7.48 -3.98 29.81
N GLN A 58 6.73 -2.92 29.50
CA GLN A 58 6.51 -1.80 30.40
C GLN A 58 5.79 -2.24 31.68
N MET A 59 4.75 -3.07 31.55
CA MET A 59 4.06 -3.66 32.71
C MET A 59 4.99 -4.53 33.56
N HIS A 60 5.78 -5.40 32.92
CA HIS A 60 6.77 -6.23 33.62
C HIS A 60 7.75 -5.36 34.41
N ARG A 61 8.34 -4.34 33.75
CA ARG A 61 9.25 -3.39 34.39
C ARG A 61 8.59 -2.64 35.56
N ALA A 62 7.31 -2.28 35.45
CA ALA A 62 6.60 -1.61 36.53
C ALA A 62 6.49 -2.48 37.78
N THR A 63 6.27 -3.79 37.60
CA THR A 63 6.12 -4.80 38.66
C THR A 63 7.47 -5.27 39.23
N THR A 64 8.42 -5.68 38.38
CA THR A 64 9.70 -6.29 38.80
C THR A 64 10.84 -5.29 38.99
N LYS A 65 10.65 -4.04 38.53
CA LYS A 65 11.66 -2.97 38.46
C LYS A 65 12.86 -3.27 37.55
N THR A 66 12.82 -4.38 36.81
CA THR A 66 13.87 -4.80 35.88
C THR A 66 13.29 -5.06 34.49
N LEU A 67 14.11 -4.90 33.43
CA LEU A 67 13.73 -5.37 32.09
C LEU A 67 13.83 -6.90 32.01
N PRO A 68 12.99 -7.56 31.19
CA PRO A 68 13.11 -8.99 30.96
C PRO A 68 14.44 -9.29 30.25
N LYS A 69 15.06 -10.43 30.53
CA LYS A 69 16.31 -10.82 29.86
C LYS A 69 16.05 -11.36 28.45
N SER A 70 14.84 -11.89 28.25
CA SER A 70 14.38 -12.47 27.00
C SER A 70 12.87 -12.28 26.86
N LEU A 71 12.32 -12.40 25.65
CA LEU A 71 10.87 -12.29 25.45
C LEU A 71 10.11 -13.46 26.08
N GLU A 72 10.78 -14.60 26.24
CA GLU A 72 10.26 -15.80 26.87
C GLU A 72 9.97 -15.59 28.37
N ASP A 73 10.70 -14.67 29.03
CA ASP A 73 10.50 -14.30 30.43
C ASP A 73 9.18 -13.55 30.68
N LEU A 74 8.45 -13.15 29.62
CA LEU A 74 7.20 -12.40 29.74
C LEU A 74 5.97 -13.31 29.97
N ARG A 75 6.10 -14.63 29.88
CA ARG A 75 5.01 -15.60 30.16
C ARG A 75 4.72 -15.74 31.67
N PRO A 76 3.46 -15.94 32.09
CA PRO A 76 2.28 -15.09 31.94
C PRO A 76 2.09 -14.19 33.18
N VAL A 77 2.27 -12.88 33.02
CA VAL A 77 1.74 -11.89 33.98
C VAL A 77 0.45 -11.33 33.39
N GLY A 78 -0.71 -11.93 33.70
CA GLY A 78 -2.05 -11.30 33.60
C GLY A 78 -2.52 -10.74 32.24
N VAL A 79 -1.80 -10.92 31.14
CA VAL A 79 -2.12 -10.34 29.82
C VAL A 79 -2.69 -11.39 28.89
N ASN A 80 -3.68 -10.99 28.08
CA ASN A 80 -4.25 -11.84 27.05
C ASN A 80 -3.31 -11.91 25.84
N TRP A 81 -2.49 -12.95 25.78
CA TRP A 81 -1.52 -13.20 24.69
C TRP A 81 -2.15 -13.81 23.43
N ALA A 82 -3.47 -13.98 23.36
CA ALA A 82 -4.17 -14.73 22.31
C ALA A 82 -3.92 -14.19 20.88
N ASP A 83 -3.57 -12.91 20.75
CA ASP A 83 -3.33 -12.26 19.46
C ASP A 83 -1.88 -12.39 18.95
N LEU A 84 -0.97 -12.93 19.77
CA LEU A 84 0.44 -13.07 19.44
C LEU A 84 0.76 -14.48 18.94
N HIS A 85 1.62 -14.55 17.91
CA HIS A 85 2.04 -15.82 17.32
C HIS A 85 3.27 -16.35 18.02
N TRP A 86 3.30 -17.66 18.24
CA TRP A 86 4.40 -18.38 18.87
C TRP A 86 4.83 -19.55 17.99
N ASP A 87 6.12 -19.89 18.02
CA ASP A 87 6.58 -21.17 17.49
C ASP A 87 6.43 -22.30 18.52
N GLU A 88 6.70 -23.53 18.08
CA GLU A 88 6.68 -24.74 18.91
C GLU A 88 7.68 -24.68 20.07
N SER A 89 8.77 -23.91 19.92
CA SER A 89 9.77 -23.70 20.97
C SER A 89 9.39 -22.59 21.96
N GLY A 90 8.28 -21.90 21.73
CA GLY A 90 7.78 -20.83 22.58
C GLY A 90 8.39 -19.45 22.30
N LYS A 91 8.97 -19.22 21.12
CA LYS A 91 9.45 -17.90 20.69
C LYS A 91 8.33 -17.10 20.03
N LEU A 92 8.32 -15.79 20.25
CA LEU A 92 7.38 -14.88 19.59
C LEU A 92 7.73 -14.71 18.11
N LEU A 93 6.70 -14.79 17.28
CA LEU A 93 6.82 -14.68 15.83
C LEU A 93 6.19 -13.39 15.30
N ASP A 94 6.77 -12.85 14.25
CA ASP A 94 6.19 -11.77 13.46
C ASP A 94 5.07 -12.26 12.52
N GLY A 95 4.51 -11.35 11.75
CA GLY A 95 3.45 -11.63 10.78
C GLY A 95 3.90 -12.53 9.62
N TRP A 96 5.19 -12.66 9.37
CA TRP A 96 5.79 -13.58 8.39
C TRP A 96 6.25 -14.90 9.02
N LYS A 97 5.85 -15.16 10.27
CA LYS A 97 6.17 -16.37 11.03
C LYS A 97 7.67 -16.54 11.30
N ARG A 98 8.40 -15.43 11.45
CA ARG A 98 9.80 -15.42 11.84
C ARG A 98 9.99 -14.97 13.28
N PRO A 99 10.97 -15.52 14.02
CA PRO A 99 11.25 -15.08 15.38
C PRO A 99 11.59 -13.59 15.45
N LEU A 100 10.96 -12.88 16.40
CA LEU A 100 11.33 -11.52 16.72
C LEU A 100 12.70 -11.49 17.40
N VAL A 101 13.51 -10.47 17.07
CA VAL A 101 14.79 -10.23 17.70
C VAL A 101 14.60 -9.28 18.86
N TYR A 102 15.03 -9.69 20.05
CA TYR A 102 15.03 -8.87 21.24
C TYR A 102 16.45 -8.53 21.67
N SER A 103 16.69 -7.26 21.96
CA SER A 103 17.95 -6.78 22.51
C SER A 103 17.67 -5.84 23.67
N THR A 104 18.51 -5.86 24.71
CA THR A 104 18.44 -4.92 25.83
C THR A 104 19.84 -4.57 26.33
N ASP A 105 20.03 -3.31 26.70
CA ASP A 105 21.24 -2.81 27.38
C ASP A 105 21.04 -2.70 28.91
N GLY A 106 19.92 -3.20 29.43
CA GLY A 106 19.49 -3.08 30.83
C GLY A 106 18.73 -1.80 31.19
N THR A 107 18.80 -0.76 30.35
CA THR A 107 18.09 0.52 30.53
C THR A 107 16.96 0.69 29.51
N SER A 108 17.22 0.27 28.28
CA SER A 108 16.38 0.26 27.11
C SER A 108 16.28 -1.14 26.53
N CYS A 109 15.24 -1.39 25.76
CA CYS A 109 15.09 -2.61 24.98
C CYS A 109 14.58 -2.28 23.59
N THR A 110 14.89 -3.16 22.65
CA THR A 110 14.49 -3.02 21.25
C THR A 110 13.98 -4.37 20.76
N ILE A 111 12.81 -4.32 20.11
CA ILE A 111 12.24 -5.46 19.40
C ILE A 111 12.36 -5.16 17.92
N VAL A 112 12.84 -6.12 17.14
CA VAL A 112 13.05 -5.99 15.69
C VAL A 112 12.46 -7.19 14.95
N SER A 113 11.73 -6.91 13.87
CA SER A 113 11.43 -7.87 12.80
C SER A 113 12.16 -7.42 11.55
N TYR A 114 12.83 -8.36 10.87
CA TYR A 114 13.57 -8.12 9.62
C TYR A 114 12.66 -8.16 8.37
N GLY A 115 11.39 -7.81 8.51
CA GLY A 115 10.46 -7.74 7.39
C GLY A 115 10.22 -9.07 6.67
N ARG A 116 9.72 -8.99 5.44
CA ARG A 116 9.37 -10.14 4.58
C ARG A 116 10.58 -10.88 4.02
N ASP A 117 11.74 -10.28 3.85
CA ASP A 117 12.95 -11.00 3.39
C ASP A 117 13.69 -11.69 4.56
N GLY A 118 13.48 -11.23 5.79
CA GLY A 118 14.10 -11.79 6.98
C GLY A 118 15.56 -11.39 7.14
N GLN A 119 16.00 -10.33 6.46
CA GLN A 119 17.36 -9.82 6.51
C GLN A 119 17.37 -8.39 7.08
N PRO A 120 18.42 -8.00 7.81
CA PRO A 120 18.54 -6.65 8.32
C PRO A 120 18.59 -5.62 7.18
N GLY A 121 17.82 -4.55 7.31
CA GLY A 121 17.71 -3.47 6.34
C GLY A 121 16.46 -3.56 5.48
N GLY A 122 16.63 -3.54 4.15
CA GLY A 122 15.52 -3.65 3.19
C GLY A 122 14.68 -2.38 2.98
N ILE A 123 13.69 -2.49 2.09
CA ILE A 123 12.75 -1.41 1.74
C ILE A 123 11.33 -1.94 1.54
N GLY A 124 10.35 -1.08 1.79
CA GLY A 124 8.94 -1.42 1.80
C GLY A 124 8.64 -2.52 2.79
N ILE A 125 8.01 -3.61 2.33
CA ILE A 125 7.65 -4.73 3.20
C ILE A 125 8.84 -5.60 3.62
N ASP A 126 9.98 -5.40 2.98
CA ASP A 126 11.26 -6.01 3.34
C ASP A 126 12.03 -5.12 4.35
N SER A 127 11.50 -3.94 4.71
CA SER A 127 12.15 -3.06 5.69
C SER A 127 12.01 -3.60 7.11
N ASP A 128 13.05 -3.41 7.90
CA ASP A 128 13.03 -3.66 9.35
C ASP A 128 11.90 -2.87 10.04
N LEU A 129 11.19 -3.55 10.94
CA LEU A 129 10.21 -2.97 11.85
C LEU A 129 10.79 -3.01 13.26
N SER A 130 10.84 -1.86 13.92
CA SER A 130 11.41 -1.77 15.26
C SER A 130 10.52 -0.98 16.21
N SER A 131 10.56 -1.40 17.47
CA SER A 131 9.92 -0.73 18.60
C SER A 131 10.45 0.70 18.79
N SER A 132 11.74 0.94 18.55
CA SER A 132 12.35 2.28 18.66
C SER A 132 12.03 3.20 17.49
N LEU A 133 11.58 2.67 16.35
CA LEU A 133 11.23 3.45 15.17
C LEU A 133 9.95 2.88 14.54
N PRO A 134 8.77 3.28 15.05
CA PRO A 134 7.51 2.58 14.74
C PRO A 134 7.08 2.68 13.29
N SER A 135 7.45 3.75 12.58
CA SER A 135 7.02 3.98 11.20
C SER A 135 8.07 4.73 10.36
N PRO A 136 9.20 4.08 10.05
CA PRO A 136 10.18 4.62 9.12
C PRO A 136 9.56 4.79 7.73
N GLU A 137 9.94 5.84 6.99
CA GLU A 137 9.49 6.01 5.60
C GLU A 137 9.87 4.81 4.71
N THR A 138 10.96 4.12 5.06
CA THR A 138 11.45 2.92 4.37
C THR A 138 10.48 1.75 4.45
N THR A 139 9.51 1.75 5.37
CA THR A 139 8.52 0.67 5.51
C THR A 139 7.35 0.77 4.55
N LYS A 140 7.21 1.89 3.83
CA LYS A 140 6.15 2.08 2.82
C LYS A 140 6.42 1.15 1.64
N PRO A 141 5.49 0.23 1.28
CA PRO A 141 5.66 -0.70 0.18
C PRO A 141 6.08 -0.01 -1.11
N THR A 142 7.07 -0.56 -1.81
CA THR A 142 7.55 0.01 -3.07
C THR A 142 6.51 -0.18 -4.17
N PHE A 143 6.59 0.63 -5.22
CA PHE A 143 5.71 0.49 -6.38
C PHE A 143 5.80 -0.91 -7.02
N VAL A 144 7.00 -1.49 -7.06
CA VAL A 144 7.21 -2.85 -7.59
C VAL A 144 6.55 -3.90 -6.69
N GLN A 145 6.72 -3.79 -5.36
CA GLN A 145 6.04 -4.68 -4.41
C GLN A 145 4.51 -4.58 -4.54
N PHE A 146 3.97 -3.37 -4.75
CA PHE A 146 2.55 -3.18 -5.05
C PHE A 146 2.13 -3.91 -6.34
N LEU A 147 2.84 -3.66 -7.44
CA LEU A 147 2.48 -4.18 -8.77
C LEU A 147 2.39 -5.71 -8.80
N PHE A 148 3.25 -6.38 -8.05
CA PHE A 148 3.33 -7.84 -8.01
C PHE A 148 2.65 -8.48 -6.79
N ASN A 149 2.04 -7.69 -5.88
CA ASN A 149 1.33 -8.25 -4.74
C ASN A 149 0.05 -8.99 -5.20
N PRO A 150 -0.12 -10.29 -4.87
CA PRO A 150 -1.33 -11.05 -5.19
C PRO A 150 -2.63 -10.38 -4.73
N ARG A 151 -2.63 -9.75 -3.56
CA ARG A 151 -3.80 -9.07 -2.97
C ARG A 151 -4.13 -7.76 -3.69
N ALA A 152 -3.17 -7.15 -4.37
CA ALA A 152 -3.34 -5.93 -5.14
C ALA A 152 -3.74 -6.19 -6.61
N ARG A 153 -3.75 -7.45 -7.08
CA ARG A 153 -3.99 -7.80 -8.50
C ARG A 153 -5.31 -7.23 -9.05
N GLY A 154 -6.39 -7.27 -8.27
CA GLY A 154 -7.68 -6.70 -8.69
C GLY A 154 -7.63 -5.19 -8.91
N ILE A 155 -6.90 -4.48 -8.05
CA ILE A 155 -6.68 -3.03 -8.16
C ILE A 155 -5.85 -2.72 -9.41
N VAL A 156 -4.71 -3.41 -9.58
CA VAL A 156 -3.83 -3.27 -10.75
C VAL A 156 -4.59 -3.55 -12.04
N ALA A 157 -5.36 -4.65 -12.10
CA ALA A 157 -6.16 -5.01 -13.27
C ALA A 157 -7.20 -3.94 -13.62
N THR A 158 -7.84 -3.35 -12.60
CA THR A 158 -8.81 -2.26 -12.80
C THR A 158 -8.13 -1.02 -13.38
N CYS A 159 -6.95 -0.63 -12.87
CA CYS A 159 -6.18 0.49 -13.42
C CYS A 159 -5.79 0.27 -14.90
N LEU A 160 -5.37 -0.95 -15.24
CA LEU A 160 -5.05 -1.32 -16.63
C LEU A 160 -6.30 -1.33 -17.53
N ALA A 161 -7.42 -1.85 -17.03
CA ALA A 161 -8.71 -1.83 -17.74
C ALA A 161 -9.18 -0.40 -18.01
N CYS A 162 -9.02 0.53 -17.06
CA CYS A 162 -9.29 1.95 -17.26
C CYS A 162 -8.42 2.54 -18.39
N GLY A 163 -7.12 2.21 -18.43
CA GLY A 163 -6.23 2.62 -19.51
C GLY A 163 -6.66 2.07 -20.89
N LEU A 164 -7.03 0.79 -20.95
CA LEU A 164 -7.57 0.17 -22.18
C LEU A 164 -8.89 0.82 -22.61
N GLY A 165 -9.79 1.12 -21.68
CA GLY A 165 -11.02 1.86 -21.95
C GLY A 165 -10.73 3.25 -22.51
N ALA A 166 -9.79 3.98 -21.91
CA ALA A 166 -9.37 5.30 -22.39
C ALA A 166 -8.74 5.24 -23.79
N PHE A 167 -7.94 4.22 -24.08
CA PHE A 167 -7.43 3.94 -25.43
C PHE A 167 -8.59 3.80 -26.44
N TRP A 168 -9.57 2.94 -26.15
CA TRP A 168 -10.71 2.69 -27.05
C TRP A 168 -11.57 3.93 -27.27
N VAL A 169 -11.88 4.66 -26.19
CA VAL A 169 -12.63 5.92 -26.29
C VAL A 169 -11.84 6.95 -27.11
N SER A 170 -10.53 7.06 -26.89
CA SER A 170 -9.67 7.95 -27.66
C SER A 170 -9.63 7.56 -29.14
N MET A 171 -9.59 6.26 -29.46
CA MET A 171 -9.58 5.76 -30.84
C MET A 171 -10.83 6.17 -31.62
N VAL A 172 -11.99 6.21 -30.96
CA VAL A 172 -13.24 6.62 -31.60
C VAL A 172 -13.36 8.14 -31.70
N THR A 173 -12.92 8.87 -30.66
CA THR A 173 -13.18 10.31 -30.50
C THR A 173 -12.12 11.23 -31.12
N VAL A 174 -10.85 10.84 -31.13
CA VAL A 174 -9.76 11.71 -31.61
C VAL A 174 -9.82 11.85 -33.12
N THR A 175 -10.07 13.05 -33.61
CA THR A 175 -9.97 13.39 -35.04
C THR A 175 -8.68 14.20 -35.27
N PRO A 176 -7.62 13.61 -35.85
CA PRO A 176 -6.32 14.29 -35.98
C PRO A 176 -6.37 15.60 -36.79
N SER A 177 -7.36 15.74 -37.67
CA SER A 177 -7.61 16.95 -38.45
C SER A 177 -8.22 18.11 -37.65
N ALA A 178 -8.76 17.85 -36.46
CA ALA A 178 -9.34 18.85 -35.56
C ALA A 178 -8.32 19.41 -34.55
N LEU A 179 -7.07 18.96 -34.57
CA LEU A 179 -6.02 19.37 -33.63
C LEU A 179 -5.35 20.68 -34.05
N HIS A 180 -6.10 21.70 -34.46
CA HIS A 180 -5.58 23.04 -34.76
C HIS A 180 -6.53 24.13 -34.23
N GLY A 181 -5.97 25.17 -33.59
CA GLY A 181 -6.69 26.39 -33.20
C GLY A 181 -7.74 26.20 -32.11
N TRP A 182 -8.90 26.86 -32.27
CA TRP A 182 -10.00 26.94 -31.30
C TRP A 182 -10.59 25.57 -30.90
N ALA A 183 -10.46 24.55 -31.75
CA ALA A 183 -10.91 23.20 -31.45
C ALA A 183 -10.17 22.56 -30.27
N ILE A 184 -8.90 22.94 -30.01
CA ILE A 184 -8.14 22.49 -28.83
C ILE A 184 -8.73 23.08 -27.55
N VAL A 185 -9.10 24.37 -27.58
CA VAL A 185 -9.74 25.05 -26.44
C VAL A 185 -11.08 24.39 -26.12
N ALA A 186 -11.90 24.13 -27.14
CA ALA A 186 -13.18 23.42 -26.98
C ALA A 186 -12.99 21.99 -26.42
N LEU A 187 -11.92 21.29 -26.82
CA LEU A 187 -11.57 19.97 -26.29
C LEU A 187 -11.17 20.04 -24.81
N LEU A 188 -10.33 21.02 -24.44
CA LEU A 188 -9.91 21.24 -23.05
C LEU A 188 -11.10 21.55 -22.13
N VAL A 189 -12.04 22.38 -22.59
CA VAL A 189 -13.28 22.68 -21.85
C VAL A 189 -14.12 21.43 -21.64
N LYS A 190 -14.29 20.59 -22.68
CA LYS A 190 -15.01 19.31 -22.55
C LYS A 190 -14.33 18.36 -21.57
N LEU A 191 -13.01 18.26 -21.61
CA LEU A 191 -12.24 17.46 -20.64
C LEU A 191 -12.41 17.98 -19.22
N ALA A 192 -12.32 19.30 -19.01
CA ALA A 192 -12.52 19.91 -17.70
C ALA A 192 -13.93 19.63 -17.15
N LEU A 193 -14.97 19.76 -17.98
CA LEU A 193 -16.35 19.41 -17.61
C LEU A 193 -16.50 17.92 -17.29
N THR A 194 -15.84 17.03 -18.03
CA THR A 194 -15.87 15.58 -17.78
C THR A 194 -15.21 15.24 -16.45
N VAL A 195 -14.05 15.85 -16.15
CA VAL A 195 -13.35 15.68 -14.87
C VAL A 195 -14.21 16.19 -13.71
N LEU A 196 -14.81 17.38 -13.85
CA LEU A 196 -15.71 17.93 -12.83
C LEU A 196 -16.90 17.00 -12.58
N GLY A 197 -17.53 16.49 -13.64
CA GLY A 197 -18.62 15.52 -13.52
C GLY A 197 -18.20 14.23 -12.84
N ALA A 198 -17.02 13.69 -13.18
CA ALA A 198 -16.48 12.49 -12.53
C ALA A 198 -16.17 12.72 -11.05
N LEU A 199 -15.63 13.89 -10.67
CA LEU A 199 -15.39 14.26 -9.28
C LEU A 199 -16.68 14.34 -8.47
N VAL A 200 -17.72 14.98 -9.03
CA VAL A 200 -19.04 15.05 -8.39
C VAL A 200 -19.62 13.65 -8.21
N ALA A 201 -19.59 12.80 -9.26
CA ALA A 201 -20.06 11.43 -9.18
C ALA A 201 -19.27 10.61 -8.14
N SER A 202 -17.95 10.75 -8.10
CA SER A 202 -17.10 10.09 -7.11
C SER A 202 -17.44 10.53 -5.68
N PHE A 203 -17.67 11.83 -5.46
CA PHE A 203 -18.06 12.37 -4.16
C PHE A 203 -19.39 11.78 -3.68
N PHE A 204 -20.39 11.70 -4.56
CA PHE A 204 -21.67 11.04 -4.24
C PHE A 204 -21.48 9.55 -3.96
N MET A 205 -20.70 8.83 -4.78
CA MET A 205 -20.41 7.41 -4.53
C MET A 205 -19.71 7.22 -3.18
N SER A 206 -18.80 8.11 -2.78
CA SER A 206 -18.16 8.07 -1.46
C SER A 206 -19.12 8.34 -0.30
N ILE A 207 -20.08 9.26 -0.45
CA ILE A 207 -21.11 9.53 0.58
C ILE A 207 -22.08 8.36 0.71
N PHE A 208 -22.49 7.76 -0.41
CA PHE A 208 -23.46 6.68 -0.42
C PHE A 208 -22.84 5.30 -0.16
N HIS A 209 -21.51 5.19 -0.14
CA HIS A 209 -20.84 3.99 0.35
C HIS A 209 -20.93 3.96 1.89
N ILE A 210 -22.11 3.58 2.39
CA ILE A 210 -22.27 3.16 3.79
C ILE A 210 -21.26 2.02 3.99
N PRO A 211 -20.34 2.12 4.96
CA PRO A 211 -19.44 1.02 5.25
C PRO A 211 -20.29 -0.12 5.80
N ASN A 212 -20.53 -1.14 4.98
CA ASN A 212 -21.00 -2.42 5.48
C ASN A 212 -19.85 -2.99 6.32
N HIS A 213 -19.92 -2.72 7.63
CA HIS A 213 -19.18 -3.46 8.64
C HIS A 213 -19.71 -4.89 8.64
N HIS A 214 -19.06 -5.76 7.87
CA HIS A 214 -19.12 -7.20 8.01
C HIS A 214 -17.69 -7.75 8.02
#